data_AF-A0A522IAV5-F1
#
_entry.id   AF-A0A522IAV5-F1
#
_cell.length_a   1.000
_cell.length_b   1.000
_cell.length_c   1.000
_cell.angle_alpha   90.00
_cell.angle_beta   90.00
_cell.angle_gamma   90.00
#
_symmetry.space_group_name_H-M   'P 1'
#
loop_
_entity.id
_entity.type
_entity.pdbx_description
1 polymer ?
#
loop_
_entity_poly.entity_id
_entity_poly.type
_entity_poly.pdbx_seq_one_letter_code
_entity_poly.pdbx_strand_id
1 'polypeptide(L)'
;MNRITGRTVAFAARAATRLALASALLGGAIAAYAQTNTPVGVWQTVDDHTGQPKALVQISDDGSGQLSGKVIKGLSASNNPERKCTACTDARKDQPILGMTVIDGMKKTDEGWDGGHILDPENGKVYRCKMHVEDGGHKLVVRGYLGIALLGRSQTWIRQQ
;
A
#
# COMPACT_ATOMS: atom_id res chain seq x y z
N MET A 1 -68.55 -50.83 -8.13
CA MET A 1 -68.61 -51.71 -6.94
C MET A 1 -67.46 -52.70 -7.01
N ASN A 2 -66.37 -52.52 -6.25
CA ASN A 2 -65.89 -53.52 -5.29
C ASN A 2 -64.55 -53.09 -4.67
N ARG A 3 -64.49 -53.32 -3.36
CA ARG A 3 -63.38 -53.07 -2.45
C ARG A 3 -62.22 -54.04 -2.73
N ILE A 4 -60.99 -53.57 -2.60
CA ILE A 4 -59.86 -54.42 -2.20
C ILE A 4 -59.25 -53.82 -0.93
N THR A 5 -59.40 -54.58 0.14
CA THR A 5 -58.83 -54.40 1.46
C THR A 5 -57.47 -55.09 1.55
N GLY A 6 -56.48 -54.37 2.08
CA GLY A 6 -55.53 -54.88 3.08
C GLY A 6 -54.27 -55.61 2.62
N ARG A 7 -53.11 -55.03 2.94
CA ARG A 7 -52.22 -55.61 3.97
C ARG A 7 -51.14 -54.63 4.45
N THR A 8 -51.27 -54.33 5.73
CA THR A 8 -50.31 -53.87 6.72
C THR A 8 -48.86 -54.34 6.53
N VAL A 9 -47.92 -53.40 6.64
CA VAL A 9 -46.71 -53.60 7.45
C VAL A 9 -46.62 -52.41 8.39
N ALA A 10 -46.92 -52.68 9.66
CA ALA A 10 -46.62 -51.79 10.76
C ALA A 10 -45.10 -51.74 10.94
N PHE A 11 -44.52 -50.55 11.12
CA PHE A 11 -43.43 -50.36 12.10
C PHE A 11 -43.39 -48.89 12.52
N ALA A 12 -43.67 -48.71 13.81
CA ALA A 12 -43.18 -47.69 14.71
C ALA A 12 -43.13 -46.22 14.25
N ALA A 13 -44.00 -45.45 14.91
CA ALA A 13 -43.87 -44.02 15.12
C ALA A 13 -42.49 -43.59 15.68
N ARG A 14 -42.25 -42.27 15.58
CA ARG A 14 -41.13 -41.43 16.09
C ARG A 14 -40.13 -41.11 14.97
N ALA A 15 -39.99 -39.90 14.48
CA ALA A 15 -40.31 -38.60 15.06
C ALA A 15 -40.59 -37.60 13.93
N ALA A 16 -41.86 -37.23 13.77
CA ALA A 16 -42.13 -35.85 13.41
C ALA A 16 -41.57 -34.97 14.54
N THR A 17 -41.07 -33.79 14.18
CA THR A 17 -40.56 -32.72 15.09
C THR A 17 -39.07 -32.75 15.41
N ARG A 18 -38.20 -32.71 14.38
CA ARG A 18 -36.93 -31.93 14.41
C ARG A 18 -36.58 -31.41 13.00
N LEU A 19 -37.51 -30.69 12.37
CA LEU A 19 -37.14 -29.73 11.32
C LEU A 19 -37.10 -28.35 11.98
N ALA A 20 -35.93 -27.72 11.92
CA ALA A 20 -35.61 -26.29 12.04
C ALA A 20 -34.39 -26.10 12.95
N LEU A 21 -33.43 -25.28 12.49
CA LEU A 21 -32.22 -24.82 13.19
C LEU A 21 -31.01 -25.78 13.20
N ALA A 22 -30.46 -26.13 12.03
CA ALA A 22 -29.06 -26.59 11.96
C ALA A 22 -28.32 -26.18 10.67
N SER A 23 -28.79 -25.15 9.95
CA SER A 23 -28.23 -24.77 8.64
C SER A 23 -27.76 -23.30 8.54
N ALA A 24 -27.68 -22.57 9.65
CA ALA A 24 -27.52 -21.11 9.62
C ALA A 24 -26.23 -20.56 10.25
N LEU A 25 -25.12 -21.32 10.27
CA LEU A 25 -23.87 -20.88 10.94
C LEU A 25 -22.57 -21.08 10.15
N LEU A 26 -22.61 -21.06 8.81
CA LEU A 26 -21.39 -21.10 7.97
C LEU A 26 -21.19 -19.85 7.09
N GLY A 27 -21.96 -18.79 7.30
CA GLY A 27 -21.84 -17.54 6.55
C GLY A 27 -21.33 -16.38 7.42
N GLY A 28 -20.06 -16.00 7.27
CA GLY A 28 -19.48 -14.78 7.86
C GLY A 28 -18.16 -15.09 8.56
N ALA A 29 -17.01 -14.54 8.19
CA ALA A 29 -16.70 -13.43 7.32
C ALA A 29 -15.45 -13.76 6.51
N ILE A 30 -15.56 -13.75 5.18
CA ILE A 30 -14.38 -13.49 4.36
C ILE A 30 -14.14 -11.99 4.54
N ALA A 31 -13.25 -11.63 5.47
CA ALA A 31 -12.69 -10.28 5.48
C ALA A 31 -11.98 -10.14 4.13
N ALA A 32 -12.64 -9.50 3.16
CA ALA A 32 -11.98 -9.05 1.96
C ALA A 32 -10.94 -8.02 2.42
N TYR A 33 -9.70 -8.47 2.61
CA TYR A 33 -8.57 -7.56 2.70
C TYR A 33 -8.56 -6.81 1.37
N ALA A 34 -9.11 -5.60 1.37
CA ALA A 34 -8.98 -4.70 0.24
C ALA A 34 -7.48 -4.47 0.06
N GLN A 35 -6.87 -5.16 -0.91
CA GLN A 35 -5.50 -4.92 -1.27
C GLN A 35 -5.44 -3.47 -1.76
N THR A 36 -4.82 -2.60 -0.98
CA THR A 36 -4.60 -1.21 -1.36
C THR A 36 -3.56 -1.20 -2.48
N ASN A 37 -4.04 -1.37 -3.71
CA ASN A 37 -3.27 -1.24 -4.95
C ASN A 37 -3.01 0.24 -5.26
N THR A 38 -2.66 1.02 -4.25
CA THR A 38 -2.39 2.45 -4.32
C THR A 38 -1.11 2.78 -3.54
N PRO A 39 -0.24 3.66 -4.06
CA PRO A 39 0.88 4.21 -3.31
C PRO A 39 0.44 5.09 -2.15
N VAL A 40 -0.82 5.52 -2.07
CA VAL A 40 -1.32 6.29 -0.92
C VAL A 40 -1.11 5.47 0.37
N GLY A 41 -0.52 6.11 1.38
CA GLY A 41 -0.19 5.49 2.66
C GLY A 41 1.20 5.86 3.17
N VAL A 42 1.62 5.21 4.26
CA VAL A 42 2.93 5.42 4.89
C VAL A 42 3.90 4.32 4.50
N TRP A 43 5.10 4.73 4.07
CA TRP A 43 6.14 3.86 3.55
C TRP A 43 7.47 4.10 4.23
N GLN A 44 8.13 3.01 4.63
CA GLN A 44 9.51 3.02 5.05
C GLN A 44 10.42 2.96 3.82
N THR A 45 11.25 3.99 3.66
CA THR A 45 12.28 4.05 2.62
C THR A 45 13.52 3.30 3.08
N VAL A 46 14.24 2.70 2.13
CA VAL A 46 15.47 1.93 2.38
C VAL A 46 16.62 2.60 1.65
N ASP A 47 17.77 2.70 2.31
CA ASP A 47 19.02 3.14 1.69
C ASP A 47 19.55 2.03 0.74
N ASP A 48 19.77 2.36 -0.53
CA ASP A 48 20.14 1.38 -1.57
C ASP A 48 21.60 0.89 -1.46
N HIS A 49 22.43 1.60 -0.70
CA HIS A 49 23.83 1.25 -0.47
C HIS A 49 24.03 0.35 0.74
N THR A 50 23.27 0.60 1.82
CA THR A 50 23.45 -0.04 3.13
C THR A 50 22.31 -0.98 3.51
N GLY A 51 21.15 -0.91 2.84
CA GLY A 51 19.95 -1.67 3.16
C GLY A 51 19.23 -1.23 4.44
N GLN A 52 19.66 -0.13 5.07
CA GLN A 52 19.11 0.34 6.34
C GLN A 52 17.84 1.18 6.13
N PRO A 53 16.89 1.16 7.09
CA PRO A 53 15.76 2.08 7.10
C PRO A 53 16.23 3.54 7.18
N LYS A 54 15.72 4.39 6.28
CA LYS A 54 16.11 5.81 6.19
C LYS A 54 15.05 6.74 6.78
N ALA A 55 13.80 6.61 6.34
CA ALA A 55 12.71 7.49 6.74
C ALA A 55 11.33 6.83 6.55
N LEU A 56 10.31 7.44 7.15
CA LEU A 56 8.92 7.25 6.80
C LEU A 56 8.45 8.39 5.90
N VAL A 57 7.85 8.04 4.77
CA VAL A 57 7.23 8.95 3.81
C VAL A 57 5.74 8.66 3.72
N GLN A 58 4.91 9.68 3.94
CA GLN A 58 3.47 9.60 3.71
C GLN A 58 3.17 10.09 2.30
N ILE A 59 2.55 9.24 1.49
CA ILE A 59 2.07 9.56 0.15
C ILE A 59 0.56 9.81 0.21
N SER A 60 0.11 10.89 -0.42
CA SER A 60 -1.30 11.29 -0.51
C SER A 60 -1.62 11.90 -1.87
N ASP A 61 -2.90 11.91 -2.23
CA ASP A 61 -3.38 12.77 -3.33
C ASP A 61 -3.20 14.24 -2.94
N ASP A 62 -2.74 15.07 -3.86
CA ASP A 62 -2.53 16.50 -3.65
C ASP A 62 -3.80 17.35 -3.88
N GLY A 63 -4.93 16.72 -4.18
CA GLY A 63 -6.21 17.34 -4.50
C GLY A 63 -6.43 17.58 -5.99
N SER A 64 -5.39 17.40 -6.81
CA SER A 64 -5.47 17.49 -8.29
C SER A 64 -5.53 16.13 -8.98
N GLY A 65 -5.54 15.02 -8.22
CA GLY A 65 -5.42 13.66 -8.76
C GLY A 65 -3.98 13.21 -8.98
N GLN A 66 -3.00 14.02 -8.56
CA GLN A 66 -1.58 13.66 -8.56
C GLN A 66 -1.17 13.25 -7.15
N LEU A 67 -0.22 12.31 -7.05
CA LEU A 67 0.32 11.93 -5.75
C LEU A 67 1.52 12.80 -5.38
N SER A 68 1.54 13.21 -4.11
CA SER A 68 2.65 13.88 -3.45
C SER A 68 3.08 13.08 -2.23
N GLY A 69 4.30 13.34 -1.73
CA GLY A 69 4.88 12.57 -0.64
C GLY A 69 5.70 13.41 0.31
N LYS A 70 5.45 13.27 1.60
CA LYS A 70 6.06 14.06 2.68
C LYS A 70 6.85 13.18 3.65
N VAL A 71 8.04 13.61 4.04
CA VAL A 71 8.81 12.94 5.10
C VAL A 71 8.14 13.21 6.45
N ILE A 72 7.73 12.15 7.15
CA ILE A 72 7.04 12.25 8.45
C ILE A 72 7.88 11.78 9.63
N LYS A 73 8.97 11.04 9.38
CA LYS A 73 9.89 10.55 10.42
C LYS A 73 11.22 10.15 9.81
N GLY A 74 12.35 10.47 10.45
CA GLY A 74 13.64 9.83 10.13
C GLY A 74 13.84 8.55 10.95
N LEU A 75 14.47 7.54 10.36
CA LEU A 75 14.67 6.22 10.98
C LEU A 75 16.14 5.84 11.17
N SER A 76 17.08 6.66 10.69
CA SER A 76 18.51 6.41 10.91
C SER A 76 18.85 6.45 12.40
N ALA A 77 19.88 5.71 12.82
CA ALA A 77 20.36 5.72 14.20
C ALA A 77 20.79 7.13 14.68
N SER A 78 21.13 8.01 13.73
CA SER A 78 21.49 9.42 13.93
C SER A 78 20.31 10.39 13.71
N ASN A 79 19.06 9.90 13.75
CA ASN A 79 17.89 10.72 13.46
C ASN A 79 17.84 11.96 14.35
N ASN A 80 17.97 13.14 13.72
CA ASN A 80 17.79 14.43 14.34
C ASN A 80 16.63 15.14 13.59
N PRO A 81 15.52 15.47 14.27
CA PRO A 81 14.37 16.11 13.64
C PRO A 81 14.65 17.54 13.13
N GLU A 82 15.72 18.17 13.60
CA GLU A 82 16.15 19.51 13.18
C GLU A 82 17.03 19.49 11.91
N ARG A 83 17.29 18.30 11.34
CA ARG A 83 18.05 18.20 10.09
C ARG A 83 17.38 19.00 9.00
N LYS A 84 18.20 19.81 8.32
CA LYS A 84 17.80 20.65 7.17
C LYS A 84 18.38 20.10 5.88
N CYS A 85 17.71 20.35 4.76
CA CYS A 85 18.27 20.03 3.44
C CYS A 85 19.29 21.08 3.02
N THR A 86 20.53 20.97 3.50
CA THR A 86 21.61 21.90 3.14
C THR A 86 22.11 21.70 1.71
N ALA A 87 21.99 20.48 1.17
CA ALA A 87 22.38 20.12 -0.19
C ALA A 87 21.36 20.59 -1.25
N CYS A 88 20.11 20.87 -0.86
CA CYS A 88 19.08 21.36 -1.78
C CYS A 88 19.48 22.72 -2.37
N THR A 89 19.03 22.96 -3.61
CA THR A 89 19.29 24.20 -4.36
C THR A 89 18.03 24.99 -4.70
N ASP A 90 16.86 24.43 -4.40
CA ASP A 90 15.56 25.07 -4.64
C ASP A 90 14.99 25.69 -3.35
N ALA A 91 13.69 26.01 -3.34
CA ALA A 91 12.99 26.60 -2.20
C ALA A 91 13.06 25.75 -0.90
N ARG A 92 13.48 24.48 -1.00
CA ARG A 92 13.65 23.57 0.15
C ARG A 92 15.05 23.68 0.77
N LYS A 93 15.96 24.48 0.19
CA LYS A 93 17.28 24.75 0.77
C LYS A 93 17.16 25.30 2.20
N ASP A 94 17.92 24.70 3.10
CA ASP A 94 17.98 25.05 4.52
C ASP A 94 16.63 24.95 5.26
N GLN A 95 15.64 24.28 4.66
CA GLN A 95 14.37 23.95 5.30
C GLN A 95 14.47 22.60 6.03
N PRO A 96 13.69 22.41 7.12
CA PRO A 96 13.62 21.13 7.82
C PRO A 96 13.23 19.99 6.86
N ILE A 97 13.94 18.86 6.96
CA ILE A 97 13.61 17.65 6.19
C ILE A 97 12.33 17.03 6.73
N LEU A 98 12.13 17.05 8.05
CA LEU A 98 10.87 16.63 8.65
C LEU A 98 9.74 17.55 8.19
N GLY A 99 8.70 16.97 7.59
CA GLY A 99 7.59 17.70 7.01
C GLY A 99 7.81 18.17 5.56
N MET A 100 8.99 17.95 4.98
CA MET A 100 9.31 18.33 3.60
C MET A 100 8.58 17.44 2.61
N THR A 101 7.96 18.07 1.60
CA THR A 101 7.47 17.37 0.41
C THR A 101 8.65 17.00 -0.48
N VAL A 102 8.89 15.69 -0.60
CA VAL A 102 9.99 15.11 -1.39
C VAL A 102 9.49 14.41 -2.65
N ILE A 103 8.22 14.02 -2.72
CA ILE A 103 7.61 13.46 -3.94
C ILE A 103 6.57 14.45 -4.48
N ASP A 104 6.58 14.68 -5.79
CA ASP A 104 5.59 15.50 -6.48
C ASP A 104 5.21 14.94 -7.86
N GLY A 105 4.02 15.31 -8.34
CA GLY A 105 3.62 15.16 -9.74
C GLY A 105 3.41 13.73 -10.24
N MET A 106 3.32 12.74 -9.34
CA MET A 106 3.14 11.34 -9.72
C MET A 106 1.73 11.10 -10.25
N LYS A 107 1.61 10.70 -11.52
CA LYS A 107 0.32 10.51 -12.20
C LYS A 107 0.05 9.04 -12.45
N LYS A 108 -1.21 8.63 -12.26
CA LYS A 108 -1.65 7.27 -12.55
C LYS A 108 -1.46 6.94 -14.03
N THR A 109 -0.94 5.75 -14.32
CA THR A 109 -0.86 5.13 -15.64
C THR A 109 -1.35 3.68 -15.57
N ASP A 110 -1.40 2.99 -16.71
CA ASP A 110 -1.78 1.57 -16.79
C ASP A 110 -0.77 0.66 -16.06
N GLU A 111 0.50 1.04 -16.04
CA GLU A 111 1.60 0.26 -15.42
C GLU A 111 1.89 0.66 -13.96
N GLY A 112 1.27 1.71 -13.43
CA GLY A 112 1.58 2.23 -12.11
C GLY A 112 1.35 3.72 -11.99
N TRP A 113 2.40 4.45 -11.58
CA TRP A 113 2.45 5.90 -11.54
C TRP A 113 3.78 6.38 -12.12
N ASP A 114 3.75 7.42 -12.95
CA ASP A 114 4.94 7.96 -13.66
C ASP A 114 4.86 9.49 -13.76
N GLY A 115 5.91 10.10 -14.31
CA GLY A 115 6.01 11.52 -14.66
C GLY A 115 6.35 12.45 -13.49
N GLY A 116 6.40 11.92 -12.27
CA GLY A 116 6.71 12.71 -11.08
C GLY A 116 8.20 12.73 -10.75
N HIS A 117 8.52 13.41 -9.65
CA HIS A 117 9.88 13.60 -9.18
C HIS A 117 10.04 13.23 -7.71
N ILE A 118 11.26 12.83 -7.35
CA ILE A 118 11.66 12.65 -5.96
C ILE A 118 12.95 13.42 -5.69
N LEU A 119 12.90 14.32 -4.70
CA LEU A 119 14.07 14.94 -4.10
C LEU A 119 14.72 13.96 -3.12
N ASP A 120 16.03 13.77 -3.22
CA ASP A 120 16.84 13.17 -2.15
C ASP A 120 17.49 14.28 -1.31
N PRO A 121 17.04 14.52 -0.07
CA PRO A 121 17.57 15.60 0.76
C PRO A 121 19.05 15.45 1.14
N GLU A 122 19.60 14.23 1.02
CA GLU A 122 20.98 13.95 1.38
C GLU A 122 21.98 14.51 0.36
N ASN A 123 21.60 14.54 -0.92
CA ASN A 123 22.46 15.06 -2.01
C ASN A 123 21.83 16.22 -2.77
N GLY A 124 20.60 16.63 -2.43
CA GLY A 124 19.88 17.74 -3.04
C GLY A 124 19.41 17.49 -4.47
N LYS A 125 19.56 16.27 -5.00
CA LYS A 125 19.20 15.96 -6.39
C LYS A 125 17.73 15.60 -6.49
N VAL A 126 17.12 16.07 -7.58
CA VAL A 126 15.74 15.74 -7.96
C VAL A 126 15.80 14.73 -9.11
N TYR A 127 15.22 13.56 -8.89
CA TYR A 127 15.17 12.47 -9.86
C TYR A 127 13.78 12.39 -10.49
N ARG A 128 13.70 12.05 -11.78
CA ARG A 128 12.44 11.59 -12.36
C ARG A 128 12.14 10.20 -11.82
N CYS A 129 10.88 9.96 -11.48
CA CYS A 129 10.48 8.73 -10.84
C CYS A 129 9.24 8.10 -11.46
N LYS A 130 9.24 6.77 -11.45
CA LYS A 130 8.03 5.96 -11.60
C LYS A 130 7.91 4.99 -10.44
N MET A 131 6.69 4.62 -10.09
CA MET A 131 6.44 3.68 -9.00
C MET A 131 5.27 2.75 -9.30
N HIS A 132 5.33 1.56 -8.76
CA HIS A 132 4.24 0.60 -8.80
C HIS A 132 4.19 -0.20 -7.50
N VAL A 133 2.98 -0.63 -7.16
CA VAL A 133 2.73 -1.38 -5.94
C VAL A 133 2.82 -2.87 -6.26
N GLU A 134 3.51 -3.62 -5.40
CA GLU A 134 3.67 -5.06 -5.49
C GLU A 134 3.26 -5.74 -4.17
N ASP A 135 3.32 -7.06 -4.16
CA ASP A 135 3.14 -7.88 -2.95
C ASP A 135 1.84 -7.58 -2.22
N GLY A 136 0.74 -7.53 -2.99
CA GLY A 136 -0.60 -7.29 -2.44
C GLY A 136 -0.81 -5.94 -1.77
N GLY A 137 0.06 -4.95 -2.06
CA GLY A 137 0.04 -3.66 -1.39
C GLY A 137 1.21 -3.43 -0.47
N HIS A 138 1.95 -4.45 -0.05
CA HIS A 138 2.95 -4.34 1.02
C HIS A 138 4.28 -3.72 0.57
N LYS A 139 4.56 -3.70 -0.73
CA LYS A 139 5.78 -3.14 -1.31
C LYS A 139 5.46 -2.06 -2.33
N LEU A 140 6.25 -0.99 -2.32
CA LEU A 140 6.25 0.04 -3.36
C LEU A 140 7.61 0.03 -4.02
N VAL A 141 7.65 -0.36 -5.28
CA VAL A 141 8.88 -0.27 -6.08
C VAL A 141 8.94 1.12 -6.66
N VAL A 142 10.01 1.86 -6.34
CA VAL A 142 10.26 3.23 -6.77
C VAL A 142 11.51 3.24 -7.62
N ARG A 143 11.41 3.67 -8.88
CA ARG A 143 12.55 3.78 -9.79
C ARG A 143 12.87 5.23 -10.07
N GLY A 144 14.04 5.68 -9.62
CA GLY A 144 14.60 7.00 -9.88
C GLY A 144 15.64 6.99 -11.00
N TYR A 145 15.62 8.00 -11.86
CA TYR A 145 16.55 8.11 -12.99
C TYR A 145 16.83 9.57 -13.39
N LEU A 146 17.97 9.79 -14.06
CA LEU A 146 18.35 11.05 -14.67
C LEU A 146 18.29 10.89 -16.20
N GLY A 147 17.38 11.61 -16.86
CA GLY A 147 17.18 11.49 -18.31
C GLY A 147 16.30 10.30 -18.69
N ILE A 148 16.91 9.17 -19.08
CA ILE A 148 16.20 7.95 -19.51
C ILE A 148 16.06 6.93 -18.37
N ALA A 149 14.89 6.28 -18.28
CA ALA A 149 14.58 5.34 -17.20
C ALA A 149 15.49 4.11 -17.16
N LEU A 150 16.14 3.73 -18.28
CA LEU A 150 17.07 2.60 -18.33
C LEU A 150 18.33 2.84 -17.46
N LEU A 151 18.77 4.09 -17.32
CA LEU A 151 19.97 4.49 -16.59
C LEU A 151 19.65 4.96 -15.16
N GLY A 152 18.74 4.23 -14.49
CA GLY A 152 18.27 4.52 -13.14
C GLY A 152 18.45 3.36 -12.17
N ARG A 153 18.06 3.59 -10.92
CA ARG A 153 18.03 2.58 -9.85
C ARG A 153 16.63 2.43 -9.30
N SER A 154 16.32 1.22 -8.83
CA SER A 154 15.06 0.92 -8.17
C SER A 154 15.31 0.68 -6.68
N GLN A 155 14.40 1.16 -5.85
CA GLN A 155 14.32 0.88 -4.42
C GLN A 155 12.97 0.26 -4.12
N THR A 156 12.92 -0.63 -3.13
CA THR A 156 11.67 -1.20 -2.64
C THR A 156 11.39 -0.61 -1.26
N TRP A 157 10.28 0.12 -1.15
CA TRP A 157 9.80 0.68 0.10
C TRP A 157 8.76 -0.25 0.73
N ILE A 158 8.71 -0.25 2.07
CA ILE A 158 7.90 -1.19 2.85
C ILE A 158 6.73 -0.46 3.49
N ARG A 159 5.50 -0.92 3.29
CA ARG A 159 4.31 -0.30 3.89
C ARG A 159 4.35 -0.42 5.43
N GLN A 160 3.94 0.62 6.15
CA GLN A 160 3.99 0.65 7.62
C GLN A 160 2.64 0.63 8.36
N GLN A 161 1.52 0.86 7.64
CA GLN A 161 0.14 0.96 8.16
C GLN A 161 -0.10 2.10 9.16
#